data_AF-T0YSY5-F1
#
_entry.id   AF-T0YSY5-F1
#
_cell.length_a   1.000
_cell.length_b   1.000
_cell.length_c   1.000
_cell.angle_alpha   90.00
_cell.angle_beta   90.00
_cell.angle_gamma   90.00
#
_symmetry.space_group_name_H-M   'P 1'
#
loop_
_entity.id
_entity.type
_entity.pdbx_description
1 polymer ?
#
loop_
_entity_poly.entity_id
_entity_poly.type
_entity_poly.pdbx_seq_one_letter_code
_entity_poly.pdbx_strand_id
1 'polypeptide(L)'
;SHHPAKHDYTIERTVPNPPVVKDELGNVLNLSPRDVAPGVEVFGQHEISELTKSREKLTLLLERFVERDPNAGAQKAKLRLELERSRGRIADVQREIKLIEERLSLLPGLEETQKRFQDAGLEERLKEKSLLVREERILATIKERLTPVSTLRQELAGLLPIDTAFLSAKALEGLPNSALLIEGAAILDQVTAQLQAIAGQIEQTLSVSDTGLSALRSRWNERRQTVETTYQALLRELQK
;
A
#
# COMPACT_ATOMS: atom_id res chain seq x y z
N SER A 1 46.07 18.04 -59.65
CA SER A 1 47.42 17.44 -59.68
C SER A 1 48.39 18.48 -59.13
N HIS A 2 48.55 18.53 -57.80
CA HIS A 2 49.42 19.52 -57.14
C HIS A 2 50.75 18.84 -56.85
N HIS A 3 51.73 19.07 -57.73
CA HIS A 3 53.12 18.76 -57.42
C HIS A 3 53.67 19.93 -56.62
N PRO A 4 54.21 19.72 -55.41
CA PRO A 4 54.91 20.78 -54.69
C PRO A 4 56.16 21.13 -55.49
N ALA A 5 56.07 22.21 -56.27
CA ALA A 5 57.23 22.82 -56.89
C ALA A 5 58.00 23.59 -55.81
N LYS A 6 59.33 23.50 -55.85
CA LYS A 6 60.18 24.30 -54.97
C LYS A 6 59.98 25.76 -55.36
N HIS A 7 59.64 26.58 -54.38
CA HIS A 7 59.48 28.02 -54.53
C HIS A 7 60.30 28.73 -53.44
N ASP A 8 61.17 29.64 -53.85
CA ASP A 8 61.93 30.48 -52.93
C ASP A 8 61.16 31.78 -52.65
N TYR A 9 60.92 32.07 -51.36
CA TYR A 9 60.21 33.26 -50.91
C TYR A 9 61.16 34.17 -50.14
N THR A 10 61.13 35.47 -50.44
CA THR A 10 61.87 36.48 -49.68
C THR A 10 60.93 37.24 -48.76
N ILE A 11 61.14 37.11 -47.45
CA ILE A 11 60.39 37.85 -46.44
C ILE A 11 61.24 39.05 -46.00
N GLU A 12 60.81 40.26 -46.36
CA GLU A 12 61.50 41.48 -45.98
C GLU A 12 60.63 42.35 -45.06
N ARG A 13 61.25 43.03 -44.10
CA ARG A 13 60.58 44.02 -43.28
C ARG A 13 61.49 45.23 -43.08
N THR A 14 61.12 46.35 -43.68
CA THR A 14 61.78 47.63 -43.45
C THR A 14 60.96 48.43 -42.46
N VAL A 15 61.45 48.60 -41.23
CA VAL A 15 60.76 49.38 -40.19
C VAL A 15 60.60 50.84 -40.65
N PRO A 16 59.41 51.45 -40.58
CA PRO A 16 58.22 51.05 -39.81
C PRO A 16 57.17 50.19 -40.55
N ASN A 17 57.43 49.76 -41.79
CA ASN A 17 56.45 49.08 -42.63
C ASN A 17 56.19 47.61 -42.20
N PRO A 18 54.99 47.07 -42.50
CA PRO A 18 54.70 45.66 -42.29
C PRO A 18 55.58 44.75 -43.16
N PRO A 19 55.80 43.49 -42.77
CA PRO A 19 56.58 42.55 -43.55
C PRO A 19 55.89 42.26 -44.89
N VAL A 20 56.70 42.17 -45.95
CA VAL A 20 56.25 41.89 -47.30
C VAL A 20 56.88 40.56 -47.73
N VAL A 21 56.07 39.70 -48.36
CA VAL A 21 56.52 38.43 -48.93
C VAL A 21 56.69 38.63 -50.43
N LYS A 22 57.86 38.28 -50.95
CA LYS A 22 58.18 38.34 -52.38
C LYS A 22 58.41 36.94 -52.95
N ASP A 23 58.05 36.75 -54.20
CA ASP A 23 58.37 35.56 -54.98
C ASP A 23 59.82 35.59 -55.52
N GLU A 24 60.20 34.54 -56.25
CA GLU A 24 61.52 34.37 -56.88
C GLU A 24 61.86 35.46 -57.91
N LEU A 25 60.85 36.14 -58.46
CA LEU A 25 60.98 37.20 -59.45
C LEU A 25 60.97 38.60 -58.79
N GLY A 26 60.84 38.66 -57.46
CA GLY A 26 60.81 39.90 -56.68
C GLY A 26 59.43 40.56 -56.61
N ASN A 27 58.37 39.91 -57.09
CA ASN A 27 57.01 40.42 -57.02
C ASN A 27 56.42 40.23 -55.62
N VAL A 28 55.70 41.24 -55.15
CA VAL A 28 55.02 41.20 -53.85
C VAL A 28 53.80 40.27 -53.92
N LEU A 29 53.79 39.25 -53.07
CA LEU A 29 52.69 38.33 -52.88
C LEU A 29 51.79 38.78 -51.72
N ASN A 30 50.48 38.54 -51.85
CA ASN A 30 49.51 38.75 -50.78
C ASN A 30 49.47 37.56 -49.81
N LEU A 31 50.63 37.17 -49.28
CA LEU A 31 50.80 36.13 -48.27
C LEU A 31 51.39 36.74 -47.01
N SER A 32 51.01 36.24 -45.84
CA SER A 32 51.69 36.60 -44.60
C SER A 32 52.90 35.68 -44.37
N PRO A 33 53.93 36.14 -43.65
CA PRO A 33 55.07 35.29 -43.28
C PRO A 33 54.68 33.96 -42.60
N ARG A 34 53.55 33.94 -41.88
CA ARG A 34 53.06 32.74 -41.18
C ARG A 34 52.46 31.70 -42.13
N ASP A 35 52.00 32.12 -43.30
CA ASP A 35 51.44 31.23 -44.32
C ASP A 35 52.55 30.48 -45.07
N VAL A 36 53.72 31.12 -45.22
CA VAL A 36 54.90 30.54 -45.88
C VAL A 36 55.69 29.64 -44.92
N ALA A 37 55.84 30.07 -43.66
CA ALA A 37 56.60 29.35 -42.65
C ALA A 37 55.78 29.17 -41.35
N PRO A 38 54.78 28.25 -41.34
CA PRO A 38 54.02 27.96 -40.14
C PRO A 38 54.91 27.27 -39.09
N GLY A 39 54.82 27.71 -37.83
CA GLY A 39 55.53 27.06 -36.72
C GLY A 39 57.00 27.44 -36.52
N VAL A 40 57.47 28.55 -37.12
CA VAL A 40 58.80 29.11 -36.80
C VAL A 40 58.81 29.63 -35.36
N GLU A 41 59.64 29.02 -34.52
CA GLU A 41 59.89 29.45 -33.15
C GLU A 41 61.25 30.16 -33.07
N VAL A 42 61.27 31.30 -32.38
CA VAL A 42 62.49 32.09 -32.16
C VAL A 42 62.85 31.96 -30.69
N PHE A 43 63.97 31.31 -30.40
CA PHE A 43 64.48 31.20 -29.04
C PHE A 43 65.54 32.27 -28.78
N GLY A 44 65.40 32.97 -27.66
CA GLY A 44 66.40 33.89 -27.14
C GLY A 44 67.65 33.17 -26.62
N GLN A 45 68.68 33.93 -26.29
CA GLN A 45 70.02 33.42 -25.97
C GLN A 45 70.08 32.46 -24.77
N HIS A 46 69.12 32.52 -23.84
CA HIS A 46 69.11 31.69 -22.62
C HIS A 46 67.89 30.77 -22.50
N GLU A 47 66.95 30.82 -23.45
CA GLU A 47 65.66 30.11 -23.31
C GLU A 47 65.81 28.59 -23.45
N ILE A 48 66.71 28.11 -24.30
CA ILE A 48 66.96 26.66 -24.46
C ILE A 48 67.52 26.04 -23.16
N SER A 49 68.38 26.78 -22.44
CA SER A 49 68.91 26.32 -21.14
C SER A 49 67.84 26.33 -20.05
N GLU A 50 66.93 27.29 -20.06
CA GLU A 50 65.80 27.32 -19.12
C GLU A 50 64.76 26.24 -19.41
N LEU A 51 64.50 25.95 -20.69
CA LEU A 51 63.59 24.89 -21.11
C LEU A 51 64.06 23.54 -20.59
N THR A 52 65.36 23.24 -20.69
CA THR A 52 65.95 21.96 -20.24
C THR A 52 65.98 21.79 -18.72
N LYS A 53 65.91 22.89 -17.95
CA LYS A 53 65.91 22.86 -16.48
C LYS A 53 64.52 22.72 -15.85
N SER A 54 63.44 22.87 -16.62
CA SER A 54 62.07 22.74 -16.12
C SER A 54 61.34 21.58 -16.77
N ARG A 55 60.92 20.61 -15.94
CA ARG A 55 60.18 19.42 -16.37
C ARG A 55 58.80 19.77 -16.95
N GLU A 56 58.16 20.81 -16.43
CA GLU A 56 56.88 21.32 -16.92
C GLU A 56 57.03 21.94 -18.32
N LYS A 57 58.08 22.77 -18.53
CA LYS A 57 58.37 23.36 -19.84
C LYS A 57 58.74 22.30 -20.89
N LEU A 58 59.49 21.27 -20.50
CA LEU A 58 59.77 20.11 -21.35
C LEU A 58 58.49 19.35 -21.73
N THR A 59 57.58 19.16 -20.76
CA THR A 59 56.30 18.49 -21.02
C THR A 59 55.44 19.31 -21.97
N LEU A 60 55.39 20.64 -21.82
CA LEU A 60 54.69 21.55 -22.74
C LEU A 60 55.29 21.58 -24.14
N LEU A 61 56.60 21.36 -24.30
CA LEU A 61 57.22 21.18 -25.62
C LEU A 61 56.79 19.85 -26.25
N LEU A 62 56.81 18.77 -25.48
CA LEU A 62 56.38 17.45 -25.93
C LEU A 62 54.90 17.42 -26.29
N GLU A 63 54.06 18.16 -25.57
CA GLU A 63 52.63 18.29 -25.85
C GLU A 63 52.32 18.85 -27.25
N ARG A 64 53.26 19.57 -27.90
CA ARG A 64 53.07 20.13 -29.25
C ARG A 64 53.26 19.10 -30.36
N PHE A 65 54.04 18.06 -30.09
CA PHE A 65 54.29 16.96 -31.02
C PHE A 65 53.30 15.81 -30.85
N VAL A 66 52.47 15.85 -29.81
CA VAL A 66 51.39 14.90 -29.59
C VAL A 66 50.11 15.48 -30.16
N GLU A 67 49.56 14.86 -31.20
CA GLU A 67 48.22 15.17 -31.69
C GLU A 67 47.20 14.92 -30.57
N ARG A 68 46.80 15.98 -29.87
CA ARG A 68 45.71 15.91 -28.90
C ARG A 68 44.39 15.92 -29.65
N ASP A 69 43.63 14.84 -29.55
CA ASP A 69 42.19 14.92 -29.80
C ASP A 69 41.58 15.86 -28.75
N PRO A 70 41.05 17.04 -29.13
CA PRO A 70 40.46 17.98 -28.19
C PRO A 70 39.29 17.36 -27.41
N ASN A 71 38.68 16.29 -27.93
CA ASN A 71 37.58 15.59 -27.29
C ASN A 71 38.03 14.52 -26.28
N ALA A 72 39.29 14.12 -26.24
CA ALA A 72 39.76 13.03 -25.37
C ALA A 72 39.54 13.33 -23.88
N GLY A 73 39.68 14.60 -23.47
CA GLY A 73 39.38 15.03 -22.09
C GLY A 73 37.90 14.91 -21.75
N ALA A 74 37.02 15.36 -22.65
CA ALA A 74 35.57 15.29 -22.49
C ALA A 74 35.07 13.83 -22.51
N GLN A 75 35.62 12.99 -23.39
CA GLN A 75 35.32 11.55 -23.44
C GLN A 75 35.74 10.83 -22.16
N LYS A 76 36.93 11.12 -21.62
CA LYS A 76 37.38 10.57 -20.33
C LYS A 76 36.49 11.01 -19.17
N ALA A 77 36.07 12.28 -19.15
CA ALA A 77 35.14 12.77 -18.12
C ALA A 77 33.78 12.09 -18.21
N LYS A 78 33.23 11.92 -19.42
CA LYS A 78 31.98 11.20 -19.67
C LYS A 78 32.09 9.74 -19.23
N LEU A 79 33.16 9.04 -19.62
CA LEU A 79 33.39 7.65 -19.24
C LEU A 79 33.52 7.48 -17.72
N ARG A 80 34.19 8.41 -17.03
CA ARG A 80 34.26 8.41 -15.56
C ARG A 80 32.88 8.51 -14.92
N LEU A 81 32.04 9.42 -15.42
CA LEU A 81 30.67 9.59 -14.92
C LEU A 81 29.82 8.32 -15.17
N GLU A 82 29.96 7.69 -16.33
CA GLU A 82 29.27 6.44 -16.66
C GLU A 82 29.72 5.29 -15.76
N LEU A 83 31.03 5.17 -15.51
CA LEU A 83 31.59 4.18 -14.58
C LEU A 83 31.11 4.42 -13.15
N GLU A 84 31.05 5.66 -12.70
CA GLU A 84 30.55 6.00 -11.37
C GLU A 84 29.08 5.64 -11.20
N ARG A 85 28.24 5.96 -12.21
CA ARG A 85 26.83 5.55 -12.24
C ARG A 85 26.67 4.04 -12.26
N SER A 86 27.46 3.33 -13.06
CA SER A 86 27.45 1.88 -13.14
C SER A 86 27.80 1.25 -11.79
N ARG A 87 28.88 1.74 -11.15
CA ARG A 87 29.28 1.33 -9.80
C ARG A 87 28.17 1.54 -8.77
N GLY A 88 27.49 2.68 -8.81
CA GLY A 88 26.34 2.96 -7.95
C GLY A 88 25.23 1.92 -8.13
N ARG A 89 24.81 1.68 -9.38
CA ARG A 89 23.78 0.67 -9.70
C ARG A 89 24.17 -0.73 -9.23
N ILE A 90 25.43 -1.13 -9.41
CA ILE A 90 25.92 -2.44 -8.96
C ILE A 90 25.81 -2.55 -7.43
N ALA A 91 26.21 -1.50 -6.70
CA ALA A 91 26.10 -1.48 -5.25
C ALA A 91 24.65 -1.54 -4.78
N ASP A 92 23.72 -0.88 -5.49
CA ASP A 92 22.29 -0.92 -5.20
C ASP A 92 21.73 -2.32 -5.39
N VAL A 93 21.99 -2.95 -6.55
CA VAL A 93 21.56 -4.31 -6.85
C VAL A 93 22.15 -5.31 -5.85
N GLN A 94 23.41 -5.15 -5.45
CA GLN A 94 24.02 -6.01 -4.43
C GLN A 94 23.33 -5.87 -3.05
N ARG A 95 22.88 -4.67 -2.68
CA ARG A 95 22.09 -4.47 -1.45
C ARG A 95 20.72 -5.12 -1.55
N GLU A 96 20.05 -5.02 -2.70
CA GLU A 96 18.77 -5.68 -2.93
C GLU A 96 18.89 -7.21 -2.88
N ILE A 97 19.93 -7.78 -3.49
CA ILE A 97 20.21 -9.22 -3.43
C ILE A 97 20.34 -9.67 -1.98
N LYS A 98 21.15 -9.00 -1.17
CA LYS A 98 21.30 -9.34 0.26
C LYS A 98 19.98 -9.29 1.02
N LEU A 99 19.17 -8.26 0.78
CA LEU A 99 17.86 -8.14 1.42
C LEU A 99 16.89 -9.24 0.99
N ILE A 100 16.96 -9.66 -0.28
CA ILE A 100 16.19 -10.81 -0.78
C ILE A 100 16.69 -12.11 -0.15
N GLU A 101 18.00 -12.32 -0.06
CA GLU A 101 18.59 -13.50 0.60
C GLU A 101 18.19 -13.60 2.07
N GLU A 102 18.19 -12.48 2.80
CA GLU A 102 17.69 -12.42 4.18
C GLU A 102 16.22 -12.84 4.25
N ARG A 103 15.37 -12.35 3.34
CA ARG A 103 13.95 -12.75 3.29
C ARG A 103 13.77 -14.23 2.93
N LEU A 104 14.56 -14.73 1.99
CA LEU A 104 14.55 -16.14 1.61
C LEU A 104 15.00 -17.04 2.76
N SER A 105 15.94 -16.58 3.59
CA SER A 105 16.39 -17.32 4.78
C SER A 105 15.29 -17.49 5.83
N LEU A 106 14.27 -16.61 5.84
CA LEU A 106 13.11 -16.72 6.73
C LEU A 106 12.04 -17.68 6.21
N LEU A 107 12.01 -17.97 4.91
CA LEU A 107 10.96 -18.83 4.30
C LEU A 107 10.91 -20.23 4.91
N PRO A 108 12.02 -20.96 5.12
CA PRO A 108 11.97 -22.30 5.70
C PRO A 108 11.31 -22.31 7.09
N GLY A 109 11.59 -21.28 7.91
CA GLY A 109 10.96 -21.14 9.23
C GLY A 109 9.45 -20.91 9.11
N LEU A 110 9.02 -20.06 8.17
CA LEU A 110 7.60 -19.83 7.91
C LEU A 110 6.89 -21.09 7.38
N GLU A 111 7.51 -21.81 6.45
CA GLU A 111 6.97 -23.07 5.92
C GLU A 111 6.87 -24.14 7.01
N GLU A 112 7.85 -24.23 7.90
CA GLU A 112 7.80 -25.17 9.02
C GLU A 112 6.67 -24.80 10.00
N THR A 113 6.50 -23.52 10.34
CA THR A 113 5.36 -23.08 11.18
C THR A 113 4.03 -23.35 10.50
N GLN A 114 3.94 -23.12 9.18
CA GLN A 114 2.74 -23.41 8.41
C GLN A 114 2.41 -24.91 8.44
N LYS A 115 3.40 -25.78 8.21
CA LYS A 115 3.23 -27.24 8.29
C LYS A 115 2.79 -27.66 9.68
N ARG A 116 3.43 -27.16 10.75
CA ARG A 116 3.02 -27.43 12.14
C ARG A 116 1.57 -27.02 12.41
N PHE A 117 1.13 -25.88 11.88
CA PHE A 117 -0.27 -25.44 12.01
C PHE A 117 -1.25 -26.29 11.20
N GLN A 118 -0.86 -26.75 10.01
CA GLN A 118 -1.65 -27.65 9.18
C GLN A 118 -1.76 -29.04 9.80
N ASP A 119 -0.65 -29.63 10.25
CA ASP A 119 -0.59 -30.93 10.92
C ASP A 119 -1.41 -30.95 12.21
N ALA A 120 -1.44 -29.83 12.94
CA ALA A 120 -2.26 -29.67 14.13
C ALA A 120 -3.75 -29.41 13.85
N GLY A 121 -4.17 -29.34 12.58
CA GLY A 121 -5.57 -29.21 12.20
C GLY A 121 -6.21 -27.86 12.55
N LEU A 122 -5.41 -26.79 12.65
CA LEU A 122 -5.89 -25.45 13.02
C LEU A 122 -6.96 -24.95 12.04
N GLU A 123 -6.87 -25.32 10.76
CA GLU A 123 -7.82 -24.93 9.72
C GLU A 123 -9.23 -25.44 10.01
N GLU A 124 -9.36 -26.72 10.35
CA GLU A 124 -10.66 -27.33 10.69
C GLU A 124 -11.24 -26.69 11.96
N ARG A 125 -10.40 -26.35 12.94
CA ARG A 125 -10.84 -25.65 14.16
C ARG A 125 -11.25 -24.20 13.93
N LEU A 126 -10.61 -23.50 12.99
CA LEU A 126 -11.04 -22.15 12.57
C LEU A 126 -12.37 -22.21 11.83
N LYS A 127 -12.58 -23.22 10.97
CA LYS A 127 -13.88 -23.49 10.36
C LYS A 127 -14.94 -23.77 11.43
N GLU A 128 -14.63 -24.64 12.39
CA GLU A 128 -15.52 -24.94 13.54
C GLU A 128 -15.89 -23.67 14.31
N LYS A 129 -14.94 -22.78 14.61
CA LYS A 129 -15.21 -21.48 15.26
C LYS A 129 -16.14 -20.59 14.42
N SER A 130 -15.95 -20.54 13.10
CA SER A 130 -16.83 -19.78 12.21
C SER A 130 -18.26 -20.32 12.21
N LEU A 131 -18.41 -21.65 12.30
CA LEU A 131 -19.71 -22.31 12.42
C LEU A 131 -20.36 -21.99 13.77
N LEU A 132 -19.61 -22.00 14.87
CA LEU A 132 -20.13 -21.59 16.19
C LEU A 132 -20.65 -20.15 16.19
N VAL A 133 -19.95 -19.21 15.55
CA VAL A 133 -20.45 -17.82 15.42
C VAL A 133 -21.77 -17.77 14.63
N ARG A 134 -21.89 -18.60 13.58
CA ARG A 134 -23.15 -18.73 12.83
C ARG A 134 -24.27 -19.31 13.68
N GLU A 135 -23.99 -20.33 14.49
CA GLU A 135 -24.95 -20.91 15.45
C GLU A 135 -25.41 -19.87 16.48
N GLU A 136 -24.50 -19.05 17.02
CA GLU A 136 -24.83 -17.97 17.95
C GLU A 136 -25.83 -17.00 17.35
N ARG A 137 -25.61 -16.61 16.09
CA ARG A 137 -26.53 -15.75 15.34
C ARG A 137 -27.90 -16.40 15.15
N ILE A 138 -27.95 -17.70 14.88
CA ILE A 138 -29.22 -18.44 14.75
C ILE A 138 -29.97 -18.44 16.08
N LEU A 139 -29.31 -18.71 17.20
CA LEU A 139 -29.92 -18.68 18.53
C LEU A 139 -30.47 -17.28 18.89
N ALA A 140 -29.72 -16.22 18.56
CA ALA A 140 -30.18 -14.85 18.71
C ALA A 140 -31.43 -14.57 17.86
N THR A 141 -31.41 -15.01 16.59
CA THR A 141 -32.55 -14.85 15.67
C THR A 141 -33.80 -15.56 16.20
N ILE A 142 -33.67 -16.78 16.76
CA ILE A 142 -34.83 -17.49 17.33
C ILE A 142 -35.46 -16.68 18.46
N LYS A 143 -34.65 -16.10 19.35
CA LYS A 143 -35.15 -15.23 20.42
C LYS A 143 -35.83 -13.97 19.86
N GLU A 144 -35.23 -13.34 18.86
CA GLU A 144 -35.83 -12.18 18.18
C GLU A 144 -37.19 -12.52 17.56
N ARG A 145 -37.38 -13.73 17.00
CA ARG A 145 -38.66 -14.16 16.44
C ARG A 145 -39.78 -14.30 17.46
N LEU A 146 -39.48 -14.45 18.75
CA LEU A 146 -40.48 -14.47 19.82
C LEU A 146 -40.88 -13.07 20.30
N THR A 147 -40.08 -12.05 20.01
CA THR A 147 -40.37 -10.68 20.46
C THR A 147 -41.69 -10.09 19.92
N PRO A 148 -42.10 -10.31 18.66
CA PRO A 148 -43.40 -9.81 18.20
C PRO A 148 -44.58 -10.48 18.89
N VAL A 149 -44.42 -11.73 19.32
CA VAL A 149 -45.48 -12.47 20.03
C VAL A 149 -45.61 -11.93 21.46
N SER A 150 -44.49 -11.60 22.11
CA SER A 150 -44.53 -10.98 23.43
C SER A 150 -45.09 -9.56 23.39
N THR A 151 -44.82 -8.77 22.35
CA THR A 151 -45.42 -7.43 22.17
C THR A 151 -46.93 -7.51 21.95
N LEU A 152 -47.39 -8.41 21.08
CA LEU A 152 -48.84 -8.61 20.85
C LEU A 152 -49.58 -9.00 22.14
N ARG A 153 -48.97 -9.84 22.97
CA ARG A 153 -49.54 -10.18 24.28
C ARG A 153 -49.62 -8.97 25.20
N GLN A 154 -48.59 -8.13 25.22
CA GLN A 154 -48.54 -6.92 26.04
C GLN A 154 -49.59 -5.89 25.59
N GLU A 155 -49.78 -5.75 24.28
CA GLU A 155 -50.86 -4.93 23.71
C GLU A 155 -52.23 -5.47 24.10
N LEU A 156 -52.47 -6.78 23.97
CA LEU A 156 -53.73 -7.42 24.38
C LEU A 156 -54.00 -7.23 25.87
N ALA A 157 -52.98 -7.33 26.72
CA ALA A 157 -53.11 -7.09 28.16
C ALA A 157 -53.49 -5.63 28.49
N GLY A 158 -53.07 -4.66 27.67
CA GLY A 158 -53.44 -3.25 27.84
C GLY A 158 -54.87 -2.92 27.40
N LEU A 159 -55.48 -3.74 26.54
CA LEU A 159 -56.86 -3.58 26.08
C LEU A 159 -57.90 -4.24 27.02
N LEU A 160 -57.43 -5.00 28.02
CA LEU A 160 -58.27 -5.74 28.94
C LEU A 160 -58.16 -5.15 30.36
N PRO A 161 -59.26 -5.07 31.14
CA PRO A 161 -60.63 -5.44 30.76
C PRO A 161 -61.28 -4.43 29.81
N ILE A 162 -62.27 -4.87 29.03
CA ILE A 162 -63.08 -3.97 28.20
C ILE A 162 -63.90 -3.08 29.13
N ASP A 163 -63.90 -1.78 28.91
CA ASP A 163 -64.68 -0.84 29.71
C ASP A 163 -66.19 -1.05 29.48
N THR A 164 -66.90 -1.48 30.51
CA THR A 164 -68.35 -1.71 30.50
C THR A 164 -69.13 -0.61 31.23
N ALA A 165 -68.49 0.48 31.66
CA ALA A 165 -69.14 1.56 32.43
C ALA A 165 -70.32 2.22 31.68
N PHE A 166 -70.28 2.22 30.34
CA PHE A 166 -71.35 2.75 29.48
C PHE A 166 -72.62 1.89 29.48
N LEU A 167 -72.55 0.64 29.96
CA LEU A 167 -73.69 -0.27 30.12
C LEU A 167 -74.16 -0.36 31.58
N SER A 168 -73.68 0.53 32.46
CA SER A 168 -74.12 0.58 33.85
C SER A 168 -75.59 1.00 33.97
N ALA A 169 -76.25 0.53 35.03
CA ALA A 169 -77.65 0.89 35.30
C ALA A 169 -77.91 2.40 35.34
N LYS A 170 -76.91 3.19 35.75
CA LYS A 170 -76.95 4.66 35.78
C LYS A 170 -76.76 5.30 34.40
N ALA A 171 -75.97 4.68 33.53
CA ALA A 171 -75.76 5.17 32.16
C ALA A 171 -76.96 4.88 31.24
N LEU A 172 -77.75 3.85 31.57
CA LEU A 172 -78.91 3.41 30.79
C LEU A 172 -80.26 3.96 31.30
N GLU A 173 -80.24 4.83 32.31
CA GLU A 173 -81.45 5.40 32.92
C GLU A 173 -82.22 6.28 31.92
N GLY A 174 -83.51 6.03 31.76
CA GLY A 174 -84.37 6.76 30.81
C GLY A 174 -84.39 6.21 29.37
N LEU A 175 -83.64 5.14 29.07
CA LEU A 175 -83.72 4.47 27.76
C LEU A 175 -84.89 3.46 27.71
N PRO A 176 -85.62 3.38 26.58
CA PRO A 176 -86.79 2.52 26.45
C PRO A 176 -86.46 1.02 26.54
N ASN A 177 -85.25 0.61 26.17
CA ASN A 177 -84.79 -0.78 26.13
C ASN A 177 -83.58 -1.03 27.04
N SER A 178 -83.47 -0.31 28.16
CA SER A 178 -82.33 -0.40 29.09
C SER A 178 -82.05 -1.84 29.56
N ALA A 179 -83.08 -2.64 29.79
CA ALA A 179 -82.95 -4.05 30.18
C ALA A 179 -82.22 -4.92 29.14
N LEU A 180 -82.48 -4.72 27.83
CA LEU A 180 -81.80 -5.44 26.75
C LEU A 180 -80.34 -5.01 26.60
N LEU A 181 -80.04 -3.73 26.81
CA LEU A 181 -78.67 -3.21 26.70
C LEU A 181 -77.77 -3.70 27.84
N ILE A 182 -78.33 -4.01 29.01
CA ILE A 182 -77.61 -4.63 30.13
C ILE A 182 -77.11 -6.04 29.76
N GLU A 183 -77.83 -6.80 28.92
CA GLU A 183 -77.34 -8.10 28.42
C GLU A 183 -76.03 -7.95 27.62
N GLY A 184 -75.83 -6.80 26.97
CA GLY A 184 -74.57 -6.46 26.30
C GLY A 184 -73.36 -6.43 27.25
N ALA A 185 -73.57 -6.08 28.52
CA ALA A 185 -72.49 -6.07 29.51
C ALA A 185 -72.01 -7.49 29.80
N ALA A 186 -72.94 -8.44 29.96
CA ALA A 186 -72.61 -9.85 30.16
C ALA A 186 -71.86 -10.45 28.96
N ILE A 187 -72.20 -10.04 27.72
CA ILE A 187 -71.47 -10.45 26.51
C ILE A 187 -70.02 -9.91 26.55
N LEU A 188 -69.83 -8.64 26.87
CA LEU A 188 -68.49 -8.03 26.94
C LEU A 188 -67.65 -8.59 28.10
N ASP A 189 -68.27 -8.91 29.23
CA ASP A 189 -67.61 -9.59 30.36
C ASP A 189 -67.16 -10.99 29.97
N GLN A 190 -68.01 -11.74 29.24
CA GLN A 190 -67.65 -13.06 28.72
C GLN A 190 -66.49 -12.99 27.72
N VAL A 191 -66.50 -12.02 26.81
CA VAL A 191 -65.38 -11.76 25.88
C VAL A 191 -64.11 -11.41 26.64
N THR A 192 -64.21 -10.54 27.65
CA THR A 192 -63.08 -10.15 28.51
C THR A 192 -62.47 -11.37 29.20
N ALA A 193 -63.29 -12.22 29.81
CA ALA A 193 -62.84 -13.44 30.48
C ALA A 193 -62.14 -14.42 29.51
N GLN A 194 -62.70 -14.59 28.30
CA GLN A 194 -62.09 -15.45 27.27
C GLN A 194 -60.76 -14.89 26.77
N LEU A 195 -60.67 -13.59 26.49
CA LEU A 195 -59.44 -12.95 26.04
C LEU A 195 -58.35 -12.97 27.13
N GLN A 196 -58.71 -12.80 28.40
CA GLN A 196 -57.79 -12.96 29.53
C GLN A 196 -57.24 -14.40 29.63
N ALA A 197 -58.09 -15.41 29.44
CA ALA A 197 -57.66 -16.81 29.43
C ALA A 197 -56.67 -17.08 28.28
N ILE A 198 -56.94 -16.57 27.07
CA ILE A 198 -56.04 -16.69 25.92
C ILE A 198 -54.72 -15.97 26.19
N ALA A 199 -54.75 -14.75 26.75
CA ALA A 199 -53.54 -14.00 27.10
C ALA A 199 -52.66 -14.78 28.09
N GLY A 200 -53.27 -15.43 29.09
CA GLY A 200 -52.57 -16.32 30.03
C GLY A 200 -51.97 -17.55 29.37
N GLN A 201 -52.66 -18.17 28.40
CA GLN A 201 -52.11 -19.29 27.62
C GLN A 201 -50.91 -18.87 26.77
N ILE A 202 -50.95 -17.68 26.16
CA ILE A 202 -49.83 -17.12 25.40
C ILE A 202 -48.64 -16.88 26.33
N GLU A 203 -48.86 -16.29 27.50
CA GLU A 203 -47.81 -16.06 28.50
C GLU A 203 -47.14 -17.35 28.95
N GLN A 204 -47.94 -18.37 29.27
CA GLN A 204 -47.43 -19.68 29.66
C GLN A 204 -46.57 -20.30 28.53
N THR A 205 -47.04 -20.22 27.29
CA THR A 205 -46.33 -20.74 26.12
C THR A 205 -45.00 -20.02 25.88
N LEU A 206 -44.98 -18.69 26.02
CA LEU A 206 -43.76 -17.88 25.92
C LEU A 206 -42.77 -18.23 27.04
N SER A 207 -43.23 -18.37 28.28
CA SER A 207 -42.40 -18.76 29.43
C SER A 207 -41.75 -20.15 29.24
N VAL A 208 -42.52 -21.13 28.78
CA VAL A 208 -42.01 -22.47 28.45
C VAL A 208 -40.99 -22.41 27.30
N SER A 209 -41.24 -21.57 26.29
CA SER A 209 -40.32 -21.38 25.17
C SER A 209 -39.01 -20.72 25.60
N ASP A 210 -39.08 -19.70 26.47
CA ASP A 210 -37.92 -19.00 27.01
C ASP A 210 -37.06 -19.89 27.91
N THR A 211 -37.69 -20.73 28.73
CA THR A 211 -36.97 -21.75 29.55
C THR A 211 -36.32 -22.82 28.67
N GLY A 212 -36.99 -23.27 27.60
CA GLY A 212 -36.41 -24.17 26.61
C GLY A 212 -35.22 -23.56 25.86
N LEU A 213 -35.33 -22.28 25.47
CA LEU A 213 -34.28 -21.52 24.80
C LEU A 213 -33.09 -21.24 25.71
N SER A 214 -33.31 -20.91 26.99
CA SER A 214 -32.22 -20.71 27.95
C SER A 214 -31.47 -22.02 28.20
N ALA A 215 -32.16 -23.14 28.36
CA ALA A 215 -31.54 -24.46 28.49
C ALA A 215 -30.76 -24.87 27.22
N LEU A 216 -31.29 -24.59 26.03
CA LEU A 216 -30.58 -24.80 24.77
C LEU A 216 -29.29 -23.94 24.71
N ARG A 217 -29.39 -22.66 25.09
CA ARG A 217 -28.26 -21.74 25.10
C ARG A 217 -27.18 -22.13 26.11
N SER A 218 -27.55 -22.62 27.29
CA SER A 218 -26.59 -23.13 28.28
C SER A 218 -25.82 -24.35 27.74
N ARG A 219 -26.53 -25.34 27.18
CA ARG A 219 -25.88 -26.51 26.56
C ARG A 219 -24.97 -26.13 25.38
N TRP A 220 -25.38 -25.15 24.59
CA TRP A 220 -24.57 -24.61 23.49
C TRP A 220 -23.31 -23.89 24.01
N ASN A 221 -23.44 -23.08 25.06
CA ASN A 221 -22.30 -22.39 25.69
C ASN A 221 -21.29 -23.38 26.28
N GLU A 222 -21.74 -24.46 26.92
CA GLU A 222 -20.84 -25.52 27.41
C GLU A 222 -20.05 -26.14 26.27
N ARG A 223 -20.71 -26.51 25.16
CA ARG A 223 -20.04 -27.05 23.97
C ARG A 223 -19.06 -26.04 23.38
N ARG A 224 -19.45 -24.79 23.22
CA ARG A 224 -18.56 -23.72 22.76
C ARG A 224 -17.32 -23.60 23.64
N GLN A 225 -17.47 -23.63 24.97
CA GLN A 225 -16.36 -23.53 25.90
C GLN A 225 -15.43 -24.75 25.84
N THR A 226 -15.96 -25.96 25.66
CA THR A 226 -15.12 -27.14 25.41
C THR A 226 -14.30 -27.00 24.13
N VAL A 227 -14.91 -26.53 23.04
CA VAL A 227 -14.18 -26.27 21.78
C VAL A 227 -13.10 -25.19 21.98
N GLU A 228 -13.43 -24.11 22.68
CA GLU A 228 -12.49 -23.01 22.92
C GLU A 228 -11.31 -23.40 23.83
N THR A 229 -11.55 -24.22 24.85
CA THR A 229 -10.48 -24.74 25.71
C THR A 229 -9.56 -25.72 24.96
N THR A 230 -10.11 -26.59 24.12
CA THR A 230 -9.28 -27.48 23.27
C THR A 230 -8.45 -26.69 22.26
N TYR A 231 -9.01 -25.62 21.69
CA TYR A 231 -8.30 -24.71 20.79
C TYR A 231 -7.17 -23.96 21.51
N GLN A 232 -7.42 -23.43 22.71
CA GLN A 232 -6.38 -22.76 23.50
C GLN A 232 -5.27 -23.72 23.94
N ALA A 233 -5.60 -24.97 24.28
CA ALA A 233 -4.60 -25.99 24.60
C ALA A 233 -3.70 -26.29 23.40
N LEU A 234 -4.29 -26.50 22.22
CA LEU A 234 -3.56 -26.72 20.96
C LEU A 234 -2.65 -25.53 20.62
N LEU A 235 -3.14 -24.30 20.76
CA LEU A 235 -2.31 -23.10 20.54
C LEU A 235 -1.11 -23.03 21.49
N ARG A 236 -1.28 -23.44 22.76
CA ARG A 236 -0.17 -23.48 23.73
C ARG A 236 0.84 -24.58 23.41
N GLU A 237 0.40 -25.71 22.87
CA GLU A 237 1.30 -26.77 22.40
C GLU A 237 2.08 -26.34 21.17
N LEU A 238 1.46 -25.59 20.26
CA LEU A 238 2.09 -25.07 19.05
C LEU A 238 3.04 -23.90 19.29
N GLN A 239 2.91 -23.20 20.42
CA GLN A 239 3.79 -22.10 20.84
C GLN A 239 5.02 -22.57 21.61
N LYS A 240 5.06 -23.84 22.03
CA LYS A 240 6.25 -24.47 22.66
C LYS A 240 7.18 -25.03 21.59
#